data_AF-A0A6P0XP72-F1
#
_entry.id   AF-A0A6P0XP72-F1
#
_cell.length_a   1.000
_cell.length_b   1.000
_cell.length_c   1.000
_cell.angle_alpha   90.00
_cell.angle_beta   90.00
_cell.angle_gamma   90.00
#
_symmetry.space_group_name_H-M   'P 1'
#
loop_
_entity.id
_entity.type
_entity.pdbx_description
1 polymer ?
#
loop_
_entity_poly.entity_id
_entity_poly.type
_entity_poly.pdbx_seq_one_letter_code
_entity_poly.pdbx_strand_id
1 'polypeptide(L)'
;MKANLDGAKLSQAFLRHPILTEANLRRANLDSAQLNGANLMEANLMEANLNGASLMDAFLYSTNISRAKLIRAHLSYAKLSFADLMEADLRQATLMKADLSFADLTQANLEGADLTQAKLMEANLMEANLSHAQLWEADLNAANLTQANLEGADFRKVTFRERSFGQAKNLTPEQVKSACNWQQAKFEREFLDELKTYPDPEEKPDCSIWEDDSP
;
A
#
# COMPACT_ATOMS: atom_id res chain seq x y z
N MET A 1 17.73 24.14 -10.67
CA MET A 1 18.79 23.14 -10.43
C MET A 1 18.19 22.11 -9.48
N LYS A 2 18.16 20.82 -9.86
CA LYS A 2 17.62 19.75 -9.00
C LYS A 2 18.62 19.46 -7.88
N ALA A 3 18.15 19.28 -6.66
CA ALA A 3 19.04 18.95 -5.54
C ALA A 3 19.63 17.54 -5.73
N ASN A 4 20.94 17.40 -5.55
CA ASN A 4 21.61 16.10 -5.52
C ASN A 4 22.06 15.79 -4.10
N LEU A 5 21.41 14.79 -3.51
CA LEU A 5 21.53 14.33 -2.13
C LEU A 5 21.76 12.80 -2.11
N ASP A 6 22.32 12.23 -3.19
CA ASP A 6 22.68 10.82 -3.24
C ASP A 6 23.66 10.47 -2.09
N GLY A 7 23.28 9.47 -1.29
CA GLY A 7 24.05 9.05 -0.12
C GLY A 7 24.10 10.08 1.01
N ALA A 8 23.27 11.14 0.97
CA ALA A 8 23.24 12.16 2.01
C ALA A 8 22.89 11.56 3.38
N LYS A 9 23.55 12.04 4.42
CA LYS A 9 23.31 11.62 5.81
C LYS A 9 22.37 12.62 6.47
N LEU A 10 21.09 12.28 6.49
CA LEU A 10 19.98 13.11 6.94
C LEU A 10 19.13 12.39 8.02
N SER A 11 19.72 11.42 8.73
CA SER A 11 19.04 10.71 9.82
C SER A 11 18.61 11.69 10.89
N GLN A 12 17.36 11.57 11.36
CA GLN A 12 16.73 12.45 12.34
C GLN A 12 16.68 13.92 11.91
N ALA A 13 16.90 14.22 10.63
CA ALA A 13 16.81 15.58 10.13
C ALA A 13 15.39 16.12 10.30
N PHE A 14 15.28 17.36 10.74
CA PHE A 14 14.01 18.08 10.83
C PHE A 14 13.82 18.89 9.56
N LEU A 15 13.08 18.33 8.60
CA LEU A 15 12.78 18.94 7.31
C LEU A 15 11.25 19.12 7.23
N ARG A 16 10.73 20.22 7.77
CA ARG A 16 9.28 20.50 7.69
C ARG A 16 8.96 21.14 6.33
N HIS A 17 8.12 20.48 5.54
CA HIS A 17 7.71 20.92 4.20
C HIS A 17 8.87 21.22 3.21
N PRO A 18 9.90 20.37 3.12
CA PRO A 18 10.99 20.62 2.19
C PRO A 18 10.47 20.48 0.75
N ILE A 19 10.96 21.34 -0.13
CA ILE A 19 10.71 21.24 -1.56
C ILE A 19 11.89 20.45 -2.16
N LEU A 20 11.63 19.19 -2.45
CA LEU A 20 12.57 18.20 -2.98
C LEU A 20 12.05 17.60 -4.30
N THR A 21 11.20 18.34 -5.01
CA THR A 21 10.69 17.96 -6.34
C THR A 21 11.85 17.63 -7.28
N GLU A 22 11.76 16.47 -7.93
CA GLU A 22 12.77 15.93 -8.84
C GLU A 22 14.19 15.79 -8.23
N ALA A 23 14.32 15.82 -6.89
CA ALA A 23 15.61 15.69 -6.23
C ALA A 23 16.14 14.25 -6.32
N ASN A 24 17.46 14.11 -6.40
CA ASN A 24 18.13 12.82 -6.29
C ASN A 24 18.47 12.55 -4.82
N LEU A 25 17.75 11.63 -4.18
CA LEU A 25 17.93 11.17 -2.79
C LEU A 25 18.29 9.67 -2.73
N ARG A 26 18.81 9.11 -3.82
CA ARG A 26 19.21 7.70 -3.89
C ARG A 26 20.13 7.38 -2.72
N ARG A 27 19.91 6.22 -2.08
CA ARG A 27 20.76 5.76 -0.95
C ARG A 27 20.90 6.77 0.21
N ALA A 28 20.10 7.84 0.26
CA ALA A 28 20.15 8.79 1.35
C ALA A 28 19.72 8.08 2.64
N ASN A 29 20.39 8.41 3.73
CA ASN A 29 19.98 7.98 5.05
C ASN A 29 19.04 9.02 5.64
N LEU A 30 17.74 8.75 5.62
CA LEU A 30 16.63 9.55 6.16
C LEU A 30 15.99 8.83 7.37
N ASP A 31 16.71 7.91 8.02
CA ASP A 31 16.23 7.19 9.20
C ASP A 31 15.66 8.17 10.24
N SER A 32 14.43 7.94 10.67
CA SER A 32 13.72 8.76 11.65
C SER A 32 13.61 10.26 11.29
N ALA A 33 13.83 10.63 10.02
CA ALA A 33 13.71 12.02 9.57
C ALA A 33 12.26 12.50 9.62
N GLN A 34 12.07 13.78 9.91
CA GLN A 34 10.77 14.44 9.87
C GLN A 34 10.63 15.09 8.49
N LEU A 35 9.76 14.53 7.64
CA LEU A 35 9.46 14.92 6.26
C LEU A 35 7.95 15.21 6.07
N ASN A 36 7.24 15.54 7.15
CA ASN A 36 5.80 15.83 7.09
C ASN A 36 5.52 16.95 6.07
N GLY A 37 4.57 16.70 5.17
CA GLY A 37 4.20 17.61 4.10
C GLY A 37 5.32 17.90 3.09
N ALA A 38 6.37 17.07 3.01
CA ALA A 38 7.43 17.23 2.01
C ALA A 38 6.87 17.12 0.59
N ASN A 39 7.36 17.97 -0.31
CA ASN A 39 7.13 17.81 -1.73
C ASN A 39 8.30 17.01 -2.33
N LEU A 40 8.05 15.73 -2.60
CA LEU A 40 8.99 14.75 -3.16
C LEU A 40 8.54 14.28 -4.54
N MET A 41 7.62 15.00 -5.19
CA MET A 41 7.11 14.64 -6.52
C MET A 41 8.25 14.39 -7.49
N GLU A 42 8.21 13.25 -8.20
CA GLU A 42 9.23 12.81 -9.17
C GLU A 42 10.65 12.70 -8.60
N ALA A 43 10.82 12.70 -7.28
CA ALA A 43 12.12 12.49 -6.66
C ALA A 43 12.59 11.04 -6.82
N ASN A 44 13.90 10.84 -6.68
CA ASN A 44 14.51 9.51 -6.68
C ASN A 44 15.01 9.15 -5.29
N LEU A 45 14.24 8.33 -4.56
CA LEU A 45 14.53 7.74 -3.25
C LEU A 45 14.96 6.27 -3.35
N MET A 46 15.34 5.79 -4.53
CA MET A 46 15.73 4.40 -4.74
C MET A 46 16.84 3.99 -3.75
N GLU A 47 16.67 2.86 -3.09
CA GLU A 47 17.57 2.33 -2.04
C GLU A 47 17.78 3.25 -0.82
N ALA A 48 16.97 4.31 -0.63
CA ALA A 48 17.08 5.18 0.54
C ALA A 48 16.66 4.43 1.82
N ASN A 49 17.20 4.86 2.96
CA ASN A 49 16.76 4.41 4.28
C ASN A 49 15.81 5.44 4.88
N LEU A 50 14.52 5.13 4.96
CA LEU A 50 13.44 5.93 5.53
C LEU A 50 12.79 5.23 6.75
N ASN A 51 13.49 4.26 7.36
CA ASN A 51 12.97 3.57 8.54
C ASN A 51 12.54 4.56 9.62
N GLY A 52 11.34 4.42 10.17
CA GLY A 52 10.79 5.31 11.18
C GLY A 52 10.60 6.77 10.75
N ALA A 53 10.83 7.11 9.48
CA ALA A 53 10.66 8.48 9.00
C ALA A 53 9.18 8.87 8.98
N SER A 54 8.90 10.15 9.22
CA SER A 54 7.55 10.69 9.18
C SER A 54 7.32 11.43 7.87
N LEU A 55 6.52 10.85 6.97
CA LEU A 55 6.09 11.37 5.67
C LEU A 55 4.57 11.64 5.66
N MET A 56 3.99 11.93 6.82
CA MET A 56 2.56 12.27 6.91
C MET A 56 2.25 13.45 5.98
N ASP A 57 1.16 13.33 5.22
CA ASP A 57 0.72 14.33 4.21
C ASP A 57 1.76 14.65 3.12
N ALA A 58 2.81 13.85 2.93
CA ALA A 58 3.82 14.11 1.90
C ALA A 58 3.28 13.90 0.47
N PHE A 59 3.78 14.71 -0.47
CA PHE A 59 3.48 14.59 -1.90
C PHE A 59 4.57 13.74 -2.57
N LEU A 60 4.21 12.52 -2.97
CA LEU A 60 5.10 11.49 -3.51
C LEU A 60 4.63 11.00 -4.89
N TYR A 61 3.85 11.79 -5.62
CA TYR A 61 3.38 11.47 -6.97
C TYR A 61 4.56 11.13 -7.90
N SER A 62 4.48 9.98 -8.59
CA SER A 62 5.52 9.48 -9.50
C SER A 62 6.94 9.44 -8.91
N THR A 63 7.06 9.26 -7.60
CA THR A 63 8.37 9.15 -6.92
C THR A 63 8.93 7.74 -7.09
N ASN A 64 10.23 7.62 -7.37
CA ASN A 64 10.90 6.33 -7.31
C ASN A 64 11.36 6.05 -5.88
N ILE A 65 10.71 5.12 -5.21
CA ILE A 65 10.97 4.63 -3.85
C ILE A 65 11.35 3.13 -3.89
N SER A 66 11.68 2.61 -5.08
CA SER A 66 12.01 1.19 -5.26
C SER A 66 13.19 0.78 -4.38
N ARG A 67 13.09 -0.42 -3.80
CA ARG A 67 14.12 -1.03 -2.92
C ARG A 67 14.48 -0.18 -1.69
N ALA A 68 13.70 0.84 -1.36
CA ALA A 68 13.89 1.65 -0.16
C ALA A 68 13.44 0.90 1.10
N LYS A 69 14.00 1.29 2.25
CA LYS A 69 13.58 0.77 3.55
C LYS A 69 12.66 1.77 4.23
N LEU A 70 11.43 1.38 4.50
CA LEU A 70 10.37 2.18 5.13
C LEU A 70 9.79 1.46 6.36
N ILE A 71 10.58 0.63 7.02
CA ILE A 71 10.13 -0.15 8.19
C ILE A 71 9.64 0.83 9.25
N ARG A 72 8.38 0.68 9.70
CA ARG A 72 7.73 1.57 10.67
C ARG A 72 7.69 3.05 10.26
N ALA A 73 7.81 3.37 8.97
CA ALA A 73 7.63 4.74 8.50
C ALA A 73 6.15 5.17 8.63
N HIS A 74 5.92 6.46 8.86
CA HIS A 74 4.58 7.03 8.97
C HIS A 74 4.23 7.75 7.67
N LEU A 75 3.34 7.17 6.87
CA LEU A 75 2.88 7.67 5.57
C LEU A 75 1.37 7.96 5.56
N SER A 76 0.74 8.13 6.72
CA SER A 76 -0.69 8.46 6.77
C SER A 76 -1.00 9.68 5.91
N TYR A 77 -2.07 9.58 5.11
CA TYR A 77 -2.52 10.62 4.17
C TYR A 77 -1.56 10.98 3.03
N ALA A 78 -0.40 10.31 2.91
CA ALA A 78 0.57 10.57 1.85
C ALA A 78 -0.01 10.34 0.44
N LYS A 79 0.47 11.11 -0.54
CA LYS A 79 0.04 11.05 -1.94
C LYS A 79 1.07 10.29 -2.77
N LEU A 80 0.91 8.97 -2.87
CA LEU A 80 1.82 8.03 -3.53
C LEU A 80 1.29 7.54 -4.88
N SER A 81 0.27 8.19 -5.47
CA SER A 81 -0.27 7.75 -6.75
C SER A 81 0.83 7.71 -7.82
N PHE A 82 0.84 6.64 -8.63
CA PHE A 82 1.88 6.37 -9.63
C PHE A 82 3.32 6.23 -9.08
N ALA A 83 3.53 6.10 -7.77
CA ALA A 83 4.86 5.88 -7.22
C ALA A 83 5.38 4.47 -7.56
N ASP A 84 6.70 4.35 -7.72
CA ASP A 84 7.39 3.08 -7.86
C ASP A 84 7.92 2.65 -6.48
N LEU A 85 7.31 1.64 -5.89
CA LEU A 85 7.63 1.01 -4.59
C LEU A 85 8.09 -0.43 -4.78
N MET A 86 8.55 -0.81 -5.99
CA MET A 86 9.00 -2.16 -6.29
C MET A 86 10.08 -2.62 -5.30
N GLU A 87 9.92 -3.82 -4.73
CA GLU A 87 10.82 -4.39 -3.73
C GLU A 87 11.04 -3.52 -2.46
N ALA A 88 10.20 -2.51 -2.19
CA ALA A 88 10.33 -1.68 -1.00
C ALA A 88 9.98 -2.47 0.28
N ASP A 89 10.67 -2.19 1.38
CA ASP A 89 10.42 -2.80 2.69
C ASP A 89 9.57 -1.87 3.56
N LEU A 90 8.26 -2.07 3.54
CA LEU A 90 7.22 -1.28 4.23
C LEU A 90 6.70 -2.01 5.49
N ARG A 91 7.45 -2.96 6.04
CA ARG A 91 7.02 -3.73 7.21
C ARG A 91 6.61 -2.82 8.35
N GLN A 92 5.43 -3.07 8.91
CA GLN A 92 4.87 -2.30 10.03
C GLN A 92 4.74 -0.79 9.76
N ALA A 93 4.78 -0.34 8.50
CA ALA A 93 4.55 1.06 8.14
C ALA A 93 3.08 1.44 8.33
N THR A 94 2.82 2.70 8.64
CA THR A 94 1.45 3.24 8.72
C THR A 94 1.12 4.00 7.45
N LEU A 95 0.25 3.45 6.62
CA LEU A 95 -0.24 3.98 5.35
C LEU A 95 -1.74 4.32 5.42
N MET A 96 -2.30 4.49 6.63
CA MET A 96 -3.71 4.82 6.83
C MET A 96 -4.12 6.01 5.94
N LYS A 97 -5.17 5.82 5.12
CA LYS A 97 -5.69 6.81 4.16
C LYS A 97 -4.67 7.35 3.15
N ALA A 98 -3.55 6.65 2.94
CA ALA A 98 -2.63 6.98 1.86
C ALA A 98 -3.28 6.72 0.49
N ASP A 99 -2.89 7.50 -0.50
CA ASP A 99 -3.28 7.30 -1.88
C ASP A 99 -2.16 6.59 -2.63
N LEU A 100 -2.31 5.29 -2.86
CA LEU A 100 -1.40 4.41 -3.60
C LEU A 100 -2.01 4.01 -4.97
N SER A 101 -2.98 4.78 -5.46
CA SER A 101 -3.64 4.45 -6.73
C SER A 101 -2.62 4.39 -7.87
N PHE A 102 -2.68 3.34 -8.69
CA PHE A 102 -1.73 3.10 -9.79
C PHE A 102 -0.25 2.92 -9.37
N ALA A 103 0.06 2.77 -8.08
CA ALA A 103 1.43 2.54 -7.63
C ALA A 103 1.93 1.13 -8.00
N ASP A 104 3.22 1.00 -8.26
CA ASP A 104 3.87 -0.31 -8.42
C ASP A 104 4.46 -0.78 -7.09
N LEU A 105 3.84 -1.79 -6.48
CA LEU A 105 4.25 -2.44 -5.24
C LEU A 105 4.72 -3.88 -5.51
N THR A 106 5.14 -4.19 -6.73
CA THR A 106 5.62 -5.53 -7.10
C THR A 106 6.72 -5.98 -6.14
N GLN A 107 6.55 -7.16 -5.54
CA GLN A 107 7.48 -7.74 -4.57
C GLN A 107 7.76 -6.88 -3.32
N ALA A 108 6.92 -5.85 -3.04
CA ALA A 108 7.06 -5.06 -1.83
C ALA A 108 6.71 -5.89 -0.58
N ASN A 109 7.38 -5.60 0.53
CA ASN A 109 7.09 -6.24 1.82
C ASN A 109 6.24 -5.31 2.70
N LEU A 110 4.96 -5.60 2.81
CA LEU A 110 3.94 -4.89 3.59
C LEU A 110 3.52 -5.69 4.83
N GLU A 111 4.34 -6.64 5.31
CA GLU A 111 4.00 -7.46 6.48
C GLU A 111 3.65 -6.59 7.69
N GLY A 112 2.45 -6.79 8.22
CA GLY A 112 1.92 -6.04 9.37
C GLY A 112 1.74 -4.54 9.13
N ALA A 113 1.74 -4.06 7.88
CA ALA A 113 1.50 -2.65 7.56
C ALA A 113 0.02 -2.27 7.83
N ASP A 114 -0.20 -1.04 8.25
CA ASP A 114 -1.55 -0.47 8.42
C ASP A 114 -1.95 0.29 7.14
N LEU A 115 -2.81 -0.32 6.34
CA LEU A 115 -3.40 0.22 5.10
C LEU A 115 -4.88 0.58 5.30
N THR A 116 -5.32 0.81 6.55
CA THR A 116 -6.71 1.14 6.85
C THR A 116 -7.17 2.34 6.01
N GLN A 117 -8.27 2.18 5.27
CA GLN A 117 -8.83 3.19 4.36
C GLN A 117 -7.86 3.71 3.28
N ALA A 118 -6.78 2.98 2.96
CA ALA A 118 -5.88 3.34 1.87
C ALA A 118 -6.56 3.13 0.51
N LYS A 119 -6.20 3.97 -0.46
CA LYS A 119 -6.61 3.81 -1.86
C LYS A 119 -5.54 3.05 -2.61
N LEU A 120 -5.87 1.86 -3.10
CA LEU A 120 -4.99 0.97 -3.86
C LEU A 120 -5.61 0.64 -5.23
N MET A 121 -6.52 1.49 -5.71
CA MET A 121 -7.18 1.31 -7.01
C MET A 121 -6.13 1.17 -8.11
N GLU A 122 -6.24 0.11 -8.92
CA GLU A 122 -5.29 -0.23 -9.99
C GLU A 122 -3.81 -0.36 -9.56
N ALA A 123 -3.52 -0.50 -8.27
CA ALA A 123 -2.16 -0.73 -7.80
C ALA A 123 -1.66 -2.13 -8.19
N ASN A 124 -0.37 -2.25 -8.51
CA ASN A 124 0.25 -3.53 -8.82
C ASN A 124 0.90 -4.13 -7.56
N LEU A 125 0.25 -5.12 -6.95
CA LEU A 125 0.70 -5.83 -5.74
C LEU A 125 1.22 -7.24 -6.06
N MET A 126 1.66 -7.48 -7.30
CA MET A 126 2.12 -8.79 -7.73
C MET A 126 3.28 -9.27 -6.84
N GLU A 127 3.15 -10.49 -6.32
CA GLU A 127 4.13 -11.11 -5.41
C GLU A 127 4.42 -10.32 -4.12
N ALA A 128 3.61 -9.30 -3.78
CA ALA A 128 3.78 -8.54 -2.55
C ALA A 128 3.48 -9.40 -1.30
N ASN A 129 4.18 -9.13 -0.21
CA ASN A 129 3.88 -9.74 1.07
C ASN A 129 2.95 -8.84 1.89
N LEU A 130 1.68 -9.19 1.97
CA LEU A 130 0.65 -8.49 2.76
C LEU A 130 0.26 -9.27 4.03
N SER A 131 1.08 -10.24 4.45
CA SER A 131 0.77 -11.04 5.65
C SER A 131 0.54 -10.14 6.86
N HIS A 132 -0.55 -10.39 7.58
CA HIS A 132 -0.98 -9.62 8.74
C HIS A 132 -1.22 -8.11 8.50
N ALA A 133 -1.29 -7.67 7.24
CA ALA A 133 -1.60 -6.27 6.92
C ALA A 133 -3.04 -5.92 7.31
N GLN A 134 -3.25 -4.70 7.80
CA GLN A 134 -4.58 -4.17 8.11
C GLN A 134 -5.12 -3.46 6.86
N LEU A 135 -6.11 -4.05 6.18
CA LEU A 135 -6.72 -3.46 4.99
C LEU A 135 -8.15 -2.98 5.26
N TRP A 136 -8.56 -2.82 6.53
CA TRP A 136 -9.93 -2.43 6.89
C TRP A 136 -10.39 -1.20 6.10
N GLU A 137 -11.50 -1.34 5.36
CA GLU A 137 -12.06 -0.29 4.47
C GLU A 137 -11.09 0.23 3.38
N ALA A 138 -10.08 -0.55 2.96
CA ALA A 138 -9.23 -0.19 1.83
C ALA A 138 -9.93 -0.42 0.48
N ASP A 139 -9.54 0.38 -0.52
CA ASP A 139 -10.01 0.25 -1.90
C ASP A 139 -8.98 -0.53 -2.74
N LEU A 140 -9.28 -1.78 -3.07
CA LEU A 140 -8.49 -2.66 -3.94
C LEU A 140 -9.16 -2.87 -5.32
N ASN A 141 -10.05 -1.98 -5.75
CA ASN A 141 -10.69 -2.10 -7.05
C ASN A 141 -9.65 -2.15 -8.18
N ALA A 142 -9.73 -3.18 -9.03
CA ALA A 142 -8.79 -3.45 -10.12
C ALA A 142 -7.30 -3.60 -9.71
N ALA A 143 -6.98 -3.74 -8.41
CA ALA A 143 -5.62 -4.02 -7.96
C ALA A 143 -5.17 -5.43 -8.40
N ASN A 144 -3.89 -5.59 -8.72
CA ASN A 144 -3.32 -6.89 -9.09
C ASN A 144 -2.68 -7.59 -7.88
N LEU A 145 -3.35 -8.55 -7.26
CA LEU A 145 -2.81 -9.35 -6.14
C LEU A 145 -2.22 -10.70 -6.59
N THR A 146 -1.87 -10.86 -7.87
CA THR A 146 -1.35 -12.14 -8.38
C THR A 146 -0.13 -12.59 -7.56
N GLN A 147 -0.22 -13.80 -6.99
CA GLN A 147 0.82 -14.39 -6.13
C GLN A 147 1.16 -13.63 -4.84
N ALA A 148 0.39 -12.60 -4.47
CA ALA A 148 0.56 -11.89 -3.20
C ALA A 148 0.29 -12.84 -2.02
N ASN A 149 1.03 -12.67 -0.92
CA ASN A 149 0.76 -13.40 0.33
C ASN A 149 -0.25 -12.61 1.17
N LEU A 150 -1.45 -13.18 1.39
CA LEU A 150 -2.55 -12.56 2.14
C LEU A 150 -2.79 -13.21 3.51
N GLU A 151 -1.84 -13.99 4.02
CA GLU A 151 -1.96 -14.70 5.29
C GLU A 151 -2.35 -13.76 6.44
N GLY A 152 -3.52 -13.97 7.03
CA GLY A 152 -3.98 -13.19 8.19
C GLY A 152 -4.19 -11.69 7.93
N ALA A 153 -4.20 -11.24 6.68
CA ALA A 153 -4.55 -9.87 6.33
C ALA A 153 -6.03 -9.59 6.64
N ASP A 154 -6.33 -8.39 7.12
CA ASP A 154 -7.69 -8.00 7.53
C ASP A 154 -8.47 -7.36 6.38
N PHE A 155 -9.39 -8.13 5.80
CA PHE A 155 -10.19 -7.74 4.62
C PHE A 155 -11.55 -7.12 4.96
N ARG A 156 -11.83 -6.83 6.24
CA ARG A 156 -13.14 -6.30 6.65
C ARG A 156 -13.48 -5.04 5.84
N LYS A 157 -14.65 -5.05 5.20
CA LYS A 157 -15.16 -3.93 4.39
C LYS A 157 -14.24 -3.43 3.26
N VAL A 158 -13.22 -4.19 2.88
CA VAL A 158 -12.43 -3.92 1.68
C VAL A 158 -13.34 -3.98 0.47
N THR A 159 -13.16 -3.10 -0.51
CA THR A 159 -13.77 -3.29 -1.84
C THR A 159 -12.76 -3.83 -2.83
N PHE A 160 -13.19 -4.76 -3.66
CA PHE A 160 -12.44 -5.18 -4.83
C PHE A 160 -13.42 -5.56 -5.95
N ARG A 161 -13.12 -5.09 -7.16
CA ARG A 161 -13.82 -5.41 -8.40
C ARG A 161 -12.79 -5.84 -9.42
N GLU A 162 -13.12 -6.85 -10.22
CA GLU A 162 -12.36 -7.34 -11.38
C GLU A 162 -10.92 -7.83 -11.10
N ARG A 163 -10.60 -9.06 -11.57
CA ARG A 163 -9.23 -9.65 -11.59
C ARG A 163 -8.38 -9.43 -10.32
N SER A 164 -9.00 -9.28 -9.14
CA SER A 164 -8.28 -8.79 -7.97
C SER A 164 -7.32 -9.82 -7.36
N PHE A 165 -7.70 -11.10 -7.30
CA PHE A 165 -6.94 -12.08 -6.50
C PHE A 165 -5.91 -12.90 -7.28
N GLY A 166 -6.12 -13.17 -8.57
CA GLY A 166 -5.22 -14.06 -9.32
C GLY A 166 -4.90 -15.36 -8.55
N GLN A 167 -3.63 -15.76 -8.52
CA GLN A 167 -3.12 -16.86 -7.68
C GLN A 167 -2.65 -16.39 -6.29
N ALA A 168 -3.36 -15.44 -5.67
CA ALA A 168 -3.03 -14.98 -4.32
C ALA A 168 -2.93 -16.17 -3.35
N LYS A 169 -1.95 -16.11 -2.47
CA LYS A 169 -1.57 -17.19 -1.56
C LYS A 169 -2.15 -16.92 -0.18
N ASN A 170 -2.48 -17.98 0.55
CA ASN A 170 -2.91 -17.94 1.95
C ASN A 170 -4.17 -17.10 2.21
N LEU A 171 -5.05 -17.00 1.21
CA LEU A 171 -6.36 -16.38 1.35
C LEU A 171 -7.36 -17.39 1.92
N THR A 172 -8.22 -16.95 2.84
CA THR A 172 -9.27 -17.78 3.45
C THR A 172 -10.67 -17.31 3.04
N PRO A 173 -11.68 -18.20 3.08
CA PRO A 173 -13.08 -17.81 2.86
C PRO A 173 -13.56 -16.73 3.84
N GLU A 174 -13.12 -16.78 5.10
CA GLU A 174 -13.49 -15.79 6.12
C GLU A 174 -13.05 -14.38 5.73
N GLN A 175 -11.79 -14.23 5.33
CA GLN A 175 -11.24 -12.93 4.87
C GLN A 175 -12.08 -12.39 3.71
N VAL A 176 -12.34 -13.23 2.70
CA VAL A 176 -13.08 -12.81 1.51
C VAL A 176 -14.52 -12.43 1.83
N LYS A 177 -15.23 -13.22 2.64
CA LYS A 177 -16.63 -12.94 2.99
C LYS A 177 -16.80 -11.73 3.90
N SER A 178 -15.75 -11.31 4.60
CA SER A 178 -15.74 -10.07 5.37
C SER A 178 -15.64 -8.79 4.52
N ALA A 179 -15.29 -8.94 3.24
CA ALA A 179 -15.13 -7.83 2.31
C ALA A 179 -16.44 -7.42 1.63
N CYS A 180 -16.46 -6.19 1.15
CA CYS A 180 -17.54 -5.65 0.34
C CYS A 180 -17.45 -6.14 -1.10
N ASN A 181 -18.60 -6.41 -1.72
CA ASN A 181 -18.73 -6.79 -3.14
C ASN A 181 -17.94 -8.04 -3.54
N TRP A 182 -17.60 -8.92 -2.60
CA TRP A 182 -16.69 -10.03 -2.89
C TRP A 182 -17.19 -10.99 -3.97
N GLN A 183 -18.52 -11.08 -4.14
CA GLN A 183 -19.17 -11.88 -5.17
C GLN A 183 -18.86 -11.42 -6.60
N GLN A 184 -18.38 -10.18 -6.77
CA GLN A 184 -17.99 -9.60 -8.06
C GLN A 184 -16.53 -9.92 -8.44
N ALA A 185 -15.77 -10.51 -7.52
CA ALA A 185 -14.37 -10.82 -7.72
C ALA A 185 -14.16 -12.14 -8.47
N LYS A 186 -12.98 -12.27 -9.08
CA LYS A 186 -12.55 -13.50 -9.75
C LYS A 186 -11.59 -14.26 -8.85
N PHE A 187 -11.90 -15.53 -8.59
CA PHE A 187 -11.07 -16.45 -7.82
C PHE A 187 -10.77 -17.70 -8.64
N GLU A 188 -9.75 -18.46 -8.21
CA GLU A 188 -9.48 -19.79 -8.77
C GLU A 188 -10.63 -20.77 -8.46
N ARG A 189 -10.84 -21.75 -9.35
CA ARG A 189 -11.98 -22.66 -9.29
C ARG A 189 -12.08 -23.43 -7.96
N GLU A 190 -10.95 -23.91 -7.46
CA GLU A 190 -10.90 -24.69 -6.22
C GLU A 190 -11.33 -23.83 -5.02
N PHE A 191 -10.81 -22.61 -4.93
CA PHE A 191 -11.19 -21.65 -3.90
C PHE A 191 -12.65 -21.18 -4.01
N LEU A 192 -13.17 -21.04 -5.24
CA LEU A 192 -14.60 -20.77 -5.45
C LEU A 192 -15.51 -21.86 -4.86
N ASP A 193 -15.09 -23.12 -4.94
CA ASP A 193 -15.87 -24.22 -4.36
C ASP A 193 -15.80 -24.20 -2.83
N GLU A 194 -14.65 -23.85 -2.25
CA GLU A 194 -14.50 -23.61 -0.81
C GLU A 194 -15.43 -22.48 -0.33
N LEU A 195 -15.42 -21.32 -1.01
CA LEU A 195 -16.27 -20.16 -0.71
C LEU A 195 -17.77 -20.48 -0.67
N LYS A 196 -18.24 -21.37 -1.56
CA LYS A 196 -19.65 -21.79 -1.62
C LYS A 196 -20.07 -22.64 -0.42
N THR A 197 -19.13 -23.40 0.15
CA THR A 197 -19.39 -24.30 1.27
C THR A 197 -19.20 -23.63 2.63
N TYR A 198 -18.38 -22.58 2.69
CA TYR A 198 -18.19 -21.78 3.90
C TYR A 198 -19.48 -21.03 4.25
N PRO A 199 -19.92 -20.97 5.52
CA PRO A 199 -21.11 -20.21 5.90
C PRO A 199 -20.93 -18.71 5.63
N ASP A 200 -22.03 -18.00 5.39
CA ASP A 200 -21.98 -16.53 5.37
C ASP A 200 -21.80 -16.01 6.81
N PRO A 201 -21.13 -14.85 6.99
CA PRO A 201 -21.01 -14.23 8.31
C PRO A 201 -22.40 -13.85 8.85
N GLU A 202 -22.57 -13.91 10.17
CA GLU A 202 -23.85 -13.57 10.84
C GLU A 202 -24.30 -12.14 10.52
N GLU A 203 -23.34 -11.22 10.44
CA GLU A 203 -23.55 -9.83 10.02
C GLU A 203 -22.83 -9.57 8.70
N LYS A 204 -23.58 -9.10 7.70
CA LYS A 204 -22.99 -8.64 6.44
C LYS A 204 -22.22 -7.34 6.68
N PRO A 205 -21.08 -7.14 6.00
CA PRO A 205 -20.36 -5.88 6.09
C PRO A 205 -21.24 -4.72 5.61
N ASP A 206 -21.26 -3.63 6.38
CA ASP A 206 -21.83 -2.36 5.93
C ASP A 206 -20.91 -1.76 4.85
N CYS A 207 -21.42 -1.74 3.62
CA CYS A 207 -20.70 -1.32 2.42
C CYS A 207 -21.21 0.02 1.86
N SER A 208 -22.02 0.77 2.62
CA SER A 208 -22.61 2.05 2.19
C SER A 208 -21.57 3.09 1.73
N ILE A 209 -20.35 3.05 2.28
CA ILE A 209 -19.23 3.92 1.89
C ILE A 209 -18.87 3.78 0.40
N TRP A 210 -19.14 2.62 -0.20
CA TRP A 210 -18.78 2.30 -1.59
C TRP A 210 -19.97 2.35 -2.56
N GLU A 211 -21.17 2.65 -2.08
CA GLU A 211 -22.39 2.66 -2.90
C GLU A 211 -22.58 4.00 -3.66
N ASP A 212 -21.97 5.10 -3.19
CA ASP A 212 -22.10 6.45 -3.77
C ASP A 212 -21.10 6.77 -4.91
N ASP A 213 -20.11 5.91 -5.17
CA ASP A 213 -19.05 6.13 -6.18
C ASP A 213 -19.22 5.28 -7.47
N SER A 214 -20.40 4.69 -7.69
CA SER A 214 -20.72 4.07 -8.99
C SER A 214 -21.07 5.16 -10.02
N PRO A 215 -20.34 5.31 -11.14
CA PRO A 215 -20.77 6.18 -12.24
C PRO A 215 -22.07 5.71 -12.90
#